data_AF-A0AA96QBF2-F1
#
_entry.id   AF-A0AA96QBF2-F1
#
_cell.length_a   1.000
_cell.length_b   1.000
_cell.length_c   1.000
_cell.angle_alpha   90.00
_cell.angle_beta   90.00
_cell.angle_gamma   90.00
#
_symmetry.space_group_name_H-M   'P 1'
#
loop_
_entity.id
_entity.type
_entity.pdbx_description
1 polymer ?
#
loop_
_entity_poly.entity_id
_entity_poly.type
_entity_poly.pdbx_seq_one_letter_code
_entity_poly.pdbx_strand_id
1 'polypeptide(L)'
;MLHFQEDFPKADRVLLDVNYRSQAEIVTRSLCLIAHNEERYRKALRAHRKPGRPVDVREFRNVPEETAFLVEDIRKRLENGTPPGSMAVLYRTANQARPLLDRMMEFNVPFSVRDGMPDIYHHWIALDMMSYIRIGMGGRERKDFLRVMNRPNRYISRGGGEQRSTFL
;
A
#
# COMPACT_ATOMS: atom_id res chain seq x y z
N MET A 1 24.20 10.52 -8.56
CA MET A 1 24.12 11.89 -9.14
C MET A 1 24.68 12.98 -8.19
N LEU A 2 25.59 12.64 -7.26
CA LEU A 2 26.32 13.64 -6.44
C LEU A 2 27.52 14.26 -7.20
N HIS A 3 27.92 13.65 -8.31
CA HIS A 3 29.05 14.07 -9.12
C HIS A 3 28.63 14.79 -10.41
N PHE A 4 27.38 15.24 -10.51
CA PHE A 4 26.87 15.85 -11.75
C PHE A 4 27.69 17.07 -12.20
N GLN A 5 28.23 17.85 -11.25
CA GLN A 5 29.12 18.98 -11.56
C GLN A 5 30.53 18.55 -11.96
N GLU A 6 30.97 17.34 -11.59
CA GLU A 6 32.24 16.76 -12.00
C GLU A 6 32.12 16.22 -13.44
N ASP A 7 31.00 15.55 -13.73
CA ASP A 7 30.69 15.02 -15.07
C ASP A 7 30.44 16.14 -16.10
N PHE A 8 29.85 17.27 -15.67
CA PHE A 8 29.52 18.40 -16.53
C PHE A 8 29.98 19.73 -15.91
N PRO A 9 31.28 20.10 -16.04
CA PRO A 9 31.84 21.29 -15.42
C PRO A 9 31.24 22.62 -15.91
N LYS A 10 30.62 22.62 -17.09
CA LYS A 10 29.97 23.80 -17.69
C LYS A 10 28.49 23.95 -17.32
N ALA A 11 27.94 23.04 -16.51
CA ALA A 11 26.52 23.05 -16.18
C ALA A 11 26.21 24.05 -15.06
N ASP A 12 25.23 24.92 -15.30
CA ASP A 12 24.70 25.82 -14.27
C ASP A 12 23.88 25.05 -13.23
N ARG A 13 23.97 25.51 -11.98
CA ARG A 13 23.24 24.93 -10.84
C ARG A 13 22.30 25.95 -10.24
N VAL A 14 21.00 25.64 -10.31
CA VAL A 14 19.94 26.44 -9.67
C VAL A 14 19.41 25.68 -8.45
N LEU A 15 19.44 26.33 -7.28
CA LEU A 15 18.95 25.76 -6.03
C LEU A 15 17.58 26.34 -5.68
N LEU A 16 16.56 25.48 -5.65
CA LEU A 16 15.20 25.86 -5.26
C LEU A 16 15.01 25.71 -3.74
N ASP A 17 15.45 26.68 -2.95
CA ASP A 17 15.48 26.62 -1.49
C ASP A 17 14.14 26.89 -0.78
N VAL A 18 13.09 27.28 -1.51
CA VAL A 18 11.77 27.59 -0.92
C VAL A 18 10.78 26.43 -1.08
N ASN A 19 10.16 26.00 0.03
CA ASN A 19 9.09 25.01 0.07
C ASN A 19 7.71 25.70 0.17
N TYR A 20 6.88 25.50 -0.84
CA TYR A 20 5.51 26.06 -0.92
C TYR A 20 4.42 25.10 -0.47
N ARG A 21 4.75 23.83 -0.21
CA ARG A 21 3.79 22.76 0.10
C ARG A 21 3.48 22.69 1.59
N SER A 22 4.51 22.71 2.43
CA SER A 22 4.42 22.36 3.85
C SER A 22 4.57 23.56 4.76
N GLN A 23 4.01 23.47 5.97
CA GLN A 23 4.18 24.46 7.04
C GLN A 23 5.60 24.38 7.64
N ALA A 24 6.01 25.46 8.31
CA ALA A 24 7.35 25.62 8.86
C ALA A 24 7.78 24.47 9.78
N GLU A 25 6.86 23.95 10.60
CA GLU A 25 7.08 22.87 11.56
C GLU A 25 7.47 21.57 10.85
N ILE A 26 6.73 21.21 9.80
CA ILE A 26 7.01 20.02 8.99
C ILE A 26 8.35 20.16 8.27
N VAL A 27 8.61 21.32 7.65
CA VAL A 27 9.88 21.58 6.92
C VAL A 27 11.06 21.50 7.89
N THR A 28 10.94 22.12 9.07
CA THR A 28 12.00 22.12 10.08
C THR A 28 12.30 20.70 10.59
N ARG A 29 11.26 19.93 10.94
CA ARG A 29 11.45 18.53 11.39
C ARG A 29 12.05 17.65 10.31
N SER A 30 11.65 17.83 9.05
CA SER A 30 12.24 17.11 7.92
C SER A 30 13.72 17.43 7.72
N LEU A 31 14.14 18.69 7.95
CA LEU A 31 15.54 19.12 7.88
C LEU A 31 16.38 18.52 9.02
N CYS A 32 15.83 18.39 10.22
CA CYS A 32 16.49 17.69 11.32
C CYS A 32 16.72 16.22 10.98
N LEU A 33 15.73 15.53 10.42
CA LEU A 33 15.87 14.12 10.04
C LEU A 33 16.95 13.94 8.97
N ILE A 34 16.86 14.67 7.85
CA ILE A 34 17.77 14.51 6.71
C ILE A 34 19.20 14.98 7.03
N ALA A 35 19.42 15.76 8.09
CA ALA A 35 20.75 16.20 8.53
C ALA A 35 21.66 15.05 8.95
N HIS A 36 21.10 13.89 9.30
CA HIS A 36 21.86 12.70 9.69
C HIS A 36 22.44 11.93 8.50
N ASN A 37 22.03 12.22 7.26
CA ASN A 37 22.59 11.56 6.08
C ASN A 37 23.97 12.13 5.75
N GLU A 38 24.97 11.25 5.61
CA GLU A 38 26.36 11.63 5.32
C GLU A 38 26.57 12.08 3.88
N GLU A 39 26.12 11.27 2.91
CA GLU A 39 26.22 11.59 1.48
C GLU A 39 25.04 12.43 1.01
N ARG A 40 25.17 13.76 1.08
CA ARG A 40 24.11 14.70 0.64
C ARG A 40 24.62 16.02 0.10
N TYR A 41 23.83 16.63 -0.79
CA TYR A 41 23.94 18.06 -1.05
C TYR A 41 23.39 18.86 0.12
N ARG A 42 24.21 19.75 0.67
CA ARG A 42 23.73 20.72 1.67
C ARG A 42 22.83 21.73 1.00
N LYS A 43 21.55 21.68 1.35
CA LYS A 43 20.52 22.65 0.97
C LYS A 43 19.80 23.11 2.21
N ALA A 44 19.71 24.41 2.40
CA ALA A 44 18.86 25.00 3.43
C ALA A 44 17.48 25.23 2.82
N LEU A 45 16.46 24.48 3.25
CA LEU A 45 15.08 24.71 2.82
C LEU A 45 14.40 25.71 3.76
N ARG A 46 13.62 26.63 3.20
CA ARG A 46 12.79 27.57 3.95
C ARG A 46 11.32 27.36 3.61
N ALA A 47 10.46 27.35 4.61
CA ALA A 47 9.01 27.26 4.38
C ALA A 47 8.47 28.64 3.98
N HIS A 48 7.66 28.69 2.92
CA HIS A 48 6.94 29.89 2.55
C HIS A 48 5.66 30.09 3.39
N ARG A 49 5.04 28.98 3.81
CA ARG A 49 3.80 29.00 4.60
C ARG A 49 4.10 29.37 6.04
N LYS A 50 3.12 30.04 6.68
CA LYS A 50 3.18 30.37 8.11
C LYS A 50 3.31 29.12 8.98
N PRO A 51 3.92 29.27 10.18
CA PRO A 51 3.83 28.29 11.26
C PRO A 51 2.41 27.78 11.45
N GLY A 52 2.27 26.47 11.65
CA GLY A 52 1.02 25.80 11.92
C GLY A 52 1.10 24.88 13.14
N ARG A 53 0.35 23.77 13.09
CA ARG A 53 0.28 22.85 14.23
C ARG A 53 1.61 22.09 14.37
N PRO A 54 2.13 21.88 15.60
CA PRO A 54 3.30 21.04 15.80
C PRO A 54 3.04 19.60 15.31
N VAL A 55 4.11 18.95 14.88
CA VAL A 55 4.09 17.52 14.55
C VAL A 55 3.82 16.73 15.84
N ASP A 56 2.76 15.93 15.84
CA ASP A 56 2.38 15.05 16.94
C ASP A 56 3.09 13.70 16.79
N VAL A 57 3.70 13.21 17.87
CA VAL A 57 4.38 11.91 17.92
C VAL A 57 3.81 11.17 19.11
N ARG A 58 3.29 9.98 18.86
CA ARG A 58 2.65 9.13 19.86
C ARG A 58 3.25 7.75 19.83
N GLU A 59 3.36 7.17 21.02
CA GLU A 59 3.75 5.79 21.23
C GLU A 59 2.54 5.03 21.76
N PHE A 60 2.33 3.83 21.23
CA PHE A 60 1.23 2.94 21.61
C PHE A 60 1.80 1.63 22.12
N ARG A 61 1.11 0.95 23.02
CA ARG A 61 1.60 -0.30 23.62
C ARG A 61 1.55 -1.45 22.64
N ASN A 62 0.59 -1.42 21.72
CA ASN A 62 0.37 -2.46 20.73
C ASN A 62 -0.33 -1.92 19.47
N VAL A 63 -0.29 -2.70 18.40
CA VAL A 63 -0.89 -2.37 17.09
C VAL A 63 -2.42 -2.16 17.17
N PRO A 64 -3.20 -2.97 17.92
CA PRO A 64 -4.64 -2.72 18.08
C PRO A 64 -4.97 -1.35 18.67
N GLU A 65 -4.22 -0.88 19.68
CA GLU A 65 -4.41 0.42 20.31
C GLU A 65 -4.09 1.57 19.34
N GLU A 66 -2.97 1.48 18.62
CA GLU A 66 -2.61 2.42 17.55
C GLU A 66 -3.71 2.49 16.48
N THR A 67 -4.20 1.33 16.06
CA THR A 67 -5.21 1.25 15.01
C THR A 67 -6.54 1.84 15.44
N ALA A 68 -7.00 1.53 16.66
CA ALA A 68 -8.23 2.08 17.21
C ALA A 68 -8.16 3.60 17.32
N PHE A 69 -7.02 4.12 17.81
CA PHE A 69 -6.77 5.55 17.87
C PHE A 69 -6.82 6.21 16.49
N LEU A 70 -6.14 5.65 15.49
CA LEU A 70 -6.11 6.19 14.13
C LEU A 70 -7.51 6.24 13.50
N VAL A 71 -8.30 5.17 13.62
CA VAL A 71 -9.65 5.12 13.07
C VAL A 71 -10.55 6.16 13.75
N GLU A 72 -10.45 6.31 15.06
CA GLU A 72 -11.22 7.31 15.80
C GLU A 72 -10.81 8.75 15.43
N ASP A 73 -9.51 9.04 15.28
CA ASP A 73 -9.03 10.35 14.84
C ASP A 73 -9.48 10.69 13.42
N ILE A 74 -9.42 9.72 12.50
CA ILE A 74 -9.92 9.89 11.12
C ILE A 74 -11.42 10.17 11.13
N ARG A 75 -12.21 9.40 11.89
CA ARG A 75 -13.66 9.61 12.00
C ARG A 75 -14.00 10.99 12.53
N LYS A 76 -13.35 11.43 13.61
CA LYS A 76 -13.54 12.78 14.18
C LYS A 76 -13.23 13.86 13.13
N ARG A 77 -12.21 13.68 12.31
CA ARG A 77 -11.87 14.64 11.23
C ARG A 77 -12.92 14.65 10.13
N LEU A 78 -13.43 13.49 9.73
CA LEU A 78 -14.51 13.38 8.76
C LEU A 78 -15.79 14.04 9.27
N GLU A 79 -16.16 13.79 10.53
CA GLU A 79 -17.31 14.41 11.22
C GLU A 79 -17.15 15.93 11.31
N ASN A 80 -15.92 16.43 11.52
CA ASN A 80 -15.58 17.86 11.49
C ASN A 80 -15.52 18.46 10.07
N GLY A 81 -15.91 17.71 9.02
CA GLY A 81 -15.99 18.20 7.64
C GLY A 81 -14.68 18.16 6.86
N THR A 82 -13.65 17.46 7.34
CA THR A 82 -12.40 17.28 6.59
C THR A 82 -12.64 16.35 5.39
N PRO A 83 -12.34 16.75 4.15
CA PRO A 83 -12.53 15.89 2.99
C PRO A 83 -11.69 14.61 3.08
N PRO A 84 -12.23 13.41 2.76
CA PRO A 84 -11.49 12.15 2.82
C PRO A 84 -10.18 12.18 2.02
N GLY A 85 -10.19 12.81 0.84
CA GLY A 85 -9.01 12.92 -0.03
C GLY A 85 -7.90 13.84 0.48
N SER A 86 -8.11 14.56 1.60
CA SER A 86 -7.09 15.41 2.22
C SER A 86 -6.28 14.69 3.30
N MET A 87 -6.59 13.42 3.58
CA MET A 87 -5.91 12.59 4.57
C MET A 87 -5.19 11.43 3.89
N ALA A 88 -4.02 11.08 4.40
CA ALA A 88 -3.25 9.94 3.93
C ALA A 88 -2.55 9.27 5.11
N VAL A 89 -2.57 7.94 5.13
CA VAL A 89 -1.80 7.12 6.06
C VAL A 89 -0.65 6.47 5.30
N LEU A 90 0.58 6.68 5.79
CA LEU A 90 1.80 6.13 5.20
C LEU A 90 2.35 5.04 6.11
N TYR A 91 2.74 3.92 5.53
CA TYR A 91 3.30 2.76 6.23
C TYR A 91 4.56 2.27 5.53
N ARG A 92 5.41 1.52 6.24
CA ARG A 92 6.68 1.01 5.70
C ARG A 92 6.49 -0.28 4.91
N THR A 93 5.60 -1.17 5.37
CA THR A 93 5.28 -2.44 4.69
C THR A 93 3.78 -2.67 4.60
N ALA A 94 3.31 -3.37 3.55
CA ALA A 94 1.89 -3.66 3.35
C ALA A 94 1.27 -4.45 4.52
N ASN A 95 2.05 -5.29 5.20
CA ASN A 95 1.59 -6.05 6.36
C ASN A 95 1.23 -5.15 7.55
N GLN A 96 1.90 -3.99 7.72
CA GLN A 96 1.55 -3.02 8.76
C GLN A 96 0.21 -2.34 8.50
N ALA A 97 -0.19 -2.20 7.23
CA ALA A 97 -1.45 -1.58 6.88
C ALA A 97 -2.65 -2.50 7.17
N ARG A 98 -2.46 -3.82 7.19
CA ARG A 98 -3.57 -4.78 7.23
C ARG A 98 -4.51 -4.60 8.42
N PRO A 99 -4.03 -4.52 9.68
CA PRO A 99 -4.91 -4.30 10.83
C PRO A 99 -5.71 -3.00 10.73
N LEU A 100 -5.10 -1.95 10.19
CA LEU A 100 -5.75 -0.67 9.96
C LEU A 100 -6.84 -0.76 8.90
N LEU A 101 -6.58 -1.41 7.77
CA LEU A 101 -7.59 -1.60 6.72
C LEU A 101 -8.78 -2.42 7.23
N ASP A 102 -8.52 -3.49 7.99
CA ASP A 102 -9.57 -4.32 8.58
C ASP A 102 -10.46 -3.51 9.54
N ARG A 103 -9.88 -2.65 10.38
CA ARG A 103 -10.64 -1.75 11.25
C ARG A 103 -11.37 -0.65 10.48
N MET A 104 -10.76 -0.06 9.46
CA MET A 104 -11.45 0.93 8.63
C MET A 104 -12.68 0.34 7.95
N MET A 105 -12.61 -0.92 7.49
CA MET A 105 -13.78 -1.65 6.98
C MET A 105 -14.83 -1.91 8.06
N GLU A 106 -14.42 -2.40 9.24
CA GLU A 106 -15.32 -2.67 10.38
C GLU A 106 -16.16 -1.44 10.76
N PHE A 107 -15.54 -0.25 10.73
CA PHE A 107 -16.19 1.01 11.07
C PHE A 107 -16.76 1.78 9.86
N ASN A 108 -16.82 1.16 8.67
CA ASN A 108 -17.31 1.78 7.43
C ASN A 108 -16.66 3.14 7.10
N VAL A 109 -15.37 3.29 7.40
CA VAL A 109 -14.60 4.50 7.06
C VAL A 109 -14.20 4.43 5.59
N PRO A 110 -14.51 5.44 4.74
CA PRO A 110 -14.13 5.41 3.34
C PRO A 110 -12.62 5.57 3.17
N PHE A 111 -11.98 4.67 2.42
CA PHE A 111 -10.55 4.73 2.10
C PHE A 111 -10.26 4.24 0.68
N SER A 112 -9.06 4.57 0.19
CA SER A 112 -8.50 4.05 -1.06
C SER A 112 -7.07 3.57 -0.82
N VAL A 113 -6.71 2.42 -1.38
CA VAL A 113 -5.37 1.83 -1.27
C VAL A 113 -4.71 1.87 -2.65
N ARG A 114 -3.55 2.53 -2.74
CA ARG A 114 -2.84 2.69 -4.02
C ARG A 114 -2.31 1.37 -4.58
N ASP A 115 -1.78 0.50 -3.72
CA ASP A 115 -1.12 -0.75 -4.14
C ASP A 115 -2.09 -1.96 -4.18
N GLY A 116 -3.39 -1.69 -4.13
CA GLY A 116 -4.42 -2.72 -4.03
C GLY A 116 -4.55 -3.29 -2.62
N MET A 117 -5.76 -3.68 -2.25
CA MET A 117 -5.98 -4.38 -0.99
C MET A 117 -5.39 -5.80 -1.10
N PRO A 118 -4.67 -6.33 -0.10
CA PRO A 118 -4.25 -7.73 -0.13
C PRO A 118 -5.51 -8.60 -0.04
N ASP A 119 -6.08 -8.97 -1.18
CA ASP A 119 -7.28 -9.79 -1.20
C ASP A 119 -6.90 -11.25 -0.92
N ILE A 120 -7.27 -11.73 0.27
CA ILE A 120 -7.06 -13.13 0.65
C ILE A 120 -7.78 -14.07 -0.31
N TYR A 121 -8.88 -13.64 -0.94
CA TYR A 121 -9.62 -14.42 -1.93
C TYR A 121 -8.88 -14.52 -3.27
N HIS A 122 -7.85 -13.71 -3.51
CA HIS A 122 -6.94 -13.87 -4.65
C HIS A 122 -5.76 -14.80 -4.37
N HIS A 123 -5.55 -15.21 -3.12
CA HIS A 123 -4.52 -16.19 -2.78
C HIS A 123 -4.84 -17.54 -3.45
N TRP A 124 -3.81 -18.24 -3.94
CA TRP A 124 -4.01 -19.49 -4.70
C TRP A 124 -4.78 -20.55 -3.90
N ILE A 125 -4.55 -20.64 -2.58
CA ILE A 125 -5.28 -21.55 -1.67
C ILE A 125 -6.77 -21.21 -1.64
N ALA A 126 -7.11 -19.93 -1.42
CA ALA A 126 -8.49 -19.49 -1.32
C ALA A 126 -9.22 -19.75 -2.64
N LEU A 127 -8.58 -19.43 -3.77
CA LEU A 127 -9.16 -19.69 -5.07
C LEU A 127 -9.33 -21.20 -5.37
N ASP A 128 -8.41 -22.05 -4.92
CA ASP A 128 -8.53 -23.51 -5.05
C ASP A 128 -9.71 -24.02 -4.20
N MET A 129 -9.83 -23.57 -2.93
CA MET A 129 -10.97 -23.90 -2.05
C MET A 129 -12.30 -23.41 -2.62
N MET A 130 -12.35 -22.17 -3.09
CA MET A 130 -13.54 -21.58 -3.69
C MET A 130 -13.96 -22.33 -4.97
N SER A 131 -12.99 -22.83 -5.74
CA SER A 131 -13.27 -23.65 -6.92
C SER A 131 -13.89 -24.99 -6.55
N TYR A 132 -13.43 -25.63 -5.46
CA TYR A 132 -14.07 -26.82 -4.91
C TYR A 132 -15.51 -26.56 -4.47
N ILE A 133 -15.74 -25.48 -3.72
CA ILE A 133 -17.08 -25.11 -3.24
C ILE A 133 -18.02 -24.87 -4.42
N ARG A 134 -17.58 -24.10 -5.43
CA ARG A 134 -18.38 -23.83 -6.64
C ARG A 134 -18.75 -25.11 -7.38
N ILE A 135 -17.80 -26.04 -7.57
CA ILE A 135 -18.07 -27.33 -8.21
C ILE A 135 -19.03 -28.18 -7.37
N GLY A 136 -18.82 -28.23 -6.05
CA GLY A 136 -19.68 -28.96 -5.12
C GLY A 136 -21.12 -28.44 -5.06
N MET A 137 -21.31 -27.14 -5.29
CA MET A 137 -22.62 -26.51 -5.46
C MET A 137 -23.25 -26.72 -6.85
N GLY A 138 -22.62 -27.49 -7.73
CA GLY A 138 -23.11 -27.79 -9.08
C GLY A 138 -22.58 -26.87 -10.19
N GLY A 139 -21.61 -26.00 -9.89
CA GLY A 139 -20.92 -25.17 -10.88
C GLY A 139 -20.14 -26.03 -11.88
N ARG A 140 -20.34 -25.77 -13.18
CA ARG A 140 -19.74 -26.55 -14.28
C ARG A 140 -18.71 -25.76 -15.10
N GLU A 141 -18.17 -24.70 -14.51
CA GLU A 141 -17.21 -23.86 -15.22
C GLU A 141 -15.87 -24.56 -15.42
N ARG A 142 -15.40 -24.61 -16.68
CA ARG A 142 -14.12 -25.22 -17.06
C ARG A 142 -12.94 -24.63 -16.29
N LYS A 143 -12.98 -23.33 -15.97
CA LYS A 143 -11.90 -22.64 -15.24
C LYS A 143 -11.69 -23.22 -13.83
N ASP A 144 -12.78 -23.52 -13.13
CA ASP A 144 -12.74 -24.04 -11.77
C ASP A 144 -12.26 -25.48 -11.79
N PHE A 145 -12.77 -26.29 -12.72
CA PHE A 145 -12.34 -27.69 -12.88
C PHE A 145 -10.84 -27.79 -13.18
N LEU A 146 -10.35 -27.08 -14.19
CA LEU A 146 -8.92 -27.12 -14.57
C LEU A 146 -7.99 -26.68 -13.45
N ARG A 147 -8.44 -25.76 -12.59
CA ARG A 147 -7.67 -25.27 -11.46
C ARG A 147 -7.46 -26.36 -10.39
N VAL A 148 -8.52 -27.07 -10.04
CA VAL A 148 -8.49 -28.05 -8.93
C VAL A 148 -8.26 -29.49 -9.37
N MET A 149 -8.31 -29.78 -10.67
CA MET A 149 -8.20 -31.13 -11.26
C MET A 149 -7.05 -31.95 -10.64
N ASN A 150 -5.86 -31.37 -10.51
CA ASN A 150 -4.68 -32.01 -9.90
C ASN A 150 -4.21 -31.34 -8.60
N ARG A 151 -5.13 -30.74 -7.83
CA ARG A 151 -4.81 -30.15 -6.52
C ARG A 151 -5.82 -30.60 -5.46
N PRO A 152 -5.58 -31.68 -4.70
CA PRO A 152 -4.35 -32.48 -4.63
C PRO A 152 -4.09 -33.31 -5.89
N ASN A 153 -2.85 -33.76 -6.09
CA ASN A 153 -2.44 -34.46 -7.32
C ASN A 153 -3.27 -35.73 -7.55
N ARG A 154 -3.98 -35.78 -8.68
CA ARG A 154 -4.80 -36.92 -9.11
C ARG A 154 -4.26 -37.63 -10.34
N TYR A 155 -3.09 -37.21 -10.83
CA TYR A 155 -2.46 -37.76 -12.04
C TYR A 155 -3.34 -37.68 -13.30
N ILE A 156 -4.24 -36.69 -13.39
CA ILE A 156 -5.08 -36.48 -14.56
C ILE A 156 -4.23 -35.78 -15.64
N SER A 157 -4.02 -36.45 -16.78
CA SER A 157 -3.26 -35.89 -17.90
C SER A 157 -4.11 -34.90 -18.70
N ARG A 158 -3.49 -33.87 -19.29
CA ARG A 158 -4.19 -32.89 -20.15
C ARG A 158 -4.70 -33.48 -21.48
N GLY A 159 -4.39 -34.75 -21.80
CA GLY A 159 -4.64 -35.38 -23.08
C GLY A 159 -5.91 -36.24 -23.19
N GLY A 160 -6.74 -36.32 -22.15
CA GLY A 160 -7.90 -37.22 -22.12
C GLY A 160 -9.15 -36.78 -22.91
N GLY A 161 -9.00 -36.00 -23.98
CA GLY A 161 -10.12 -35.40 -24.73
C GLY A 161 -10.21 -35.71 -26.23
N GLU A 162 -9.15 -36.23 -26.86
CA GLU A 162 -9.15 -36.54 -28.30
C GLU A 162 -8.28 -37.75 -28.60
N GLN A 163 -8.83 -38.96 -28.48
CA GLN A 163 -8.48 -40.07 -29.36
C GLN A 163 -9.75 -40.91 -29.61
N ARG A 164 -10.50 -40.52 -30.64
CA ARG A 164 -11.42 -41.40 -31.38
C ARG A 164 -10.87 -41.55 -32.80
N SER A 165 -10.72 -42.80 -33.24
CA SER A 165 -10.33 -43.25 -34.59
C SER A 165 -8.96 -42.80 -35.09
N THR A 166 -8.10 -43.68 -35.60
CA THR A 166 -8.35 -44.42 -36.84
C THR A 166 -7.48 -45.68 -36.88
N PHE A 167 -8.07 -46.74 -37.43
CA PHE A 167 -7.41 -47.94 -37.94
C PHE A 167 -6.08 -47.64 -38.65
N LEU A 168 -5.02 -48.31 -38.23
CA LEU A 168 -4.19 -49.26 -39.00
C LEU A 168 -3.24 -49.98 -38.05
#